data_AF-R5XN27-F1
#
_entry.id   AF-R5XN27-F1
#
_cell.length_a   1.000
_cell.length_b   1.000
_cell.length_c   1.000
_cell.angle_alpha   90.00
_cell.angle_beta   90.00
_cell.angle_gamma   90.00
#
_symmetry.space_group_name_H-M   'P 1'
#
loop_
_entity.id
_entity.type
_entity.pdbx_description
1 polymer ?
#
loop_
_entity_poly.entity_id
_entity_poly.type
_entity_poly.pdbx_seq_one_letter_code
_entity_poly.pdbx_strand_id
1 'polypeptide(L)'
;MRYETLLKLFFGSEVGPEITINHINEFEDKIRRQLEVLKKYVVQLENAPIYEEAHKYFILTIKFGINSYEAYLKWCKEAKEVLGANIKGEK
;
A
#
# COMPACT_ATOMS: atom_id res chain seq x y z
N MET A 1 1.17 -9.64 -9.46
CA MET A 1 0.61 -9.16 -8.18
C MET A 1 -0.54 -10.06 -7.78
N ARG A 2 -0.56 -10.56 -6.54
CA ARG A 2 -1.69 -11.35 -6.03
C ARG A 2 -2.56 -10.43 -5.18
N TYR A 3 -3.74 -10.07 -5.68
CA TYR A 3 -4.63 -9.10 -5.06
C TYR A 3 -5.58 -9.75 -4.04
N GLU A 4 -5.03 -10.54 -3.12
CA GLU A 4 -5.82 -11.24 -2.10
C GLU A 4 -6.65 -10.27 -1.25
N THR A 5 -6.10 -9.11 -0.90
CA THR A 5 -6.83 -8.04 -0.20
C THR A 5 -8.05 -7.56 -1.00
N LEU A 6 -7.94 -7.41 -2.32
CA LEU A 6 -9.07 -6.99 -3.15
C LEU A 6 -10.12 -8.08 -3.26
N LEU A 7 -9.70 -9.35 -3.28
CA LEU A 7 -10.63 -10.48 -3.25
C LEU A 7 -11.39 -10.53 -1.91
N LYS A 8 -10.70 -10.34 -0.79
CA LYS A 8 -11.31 -10.26 0.54
C LYS A 8 -12.29 -9.08 0.63
N LEU A 9 -11.93 -7.93 0.06
CA LEU A 9 -12.83 -6.77 -0.03
C LEU A 9 -14.05 -7.05 -0.91
N PHE A 10 -13.88 -7.75 -2.04
CA PHE A 10 -14.97 -8.07 -2.95
C PHE A 10 -16.07 -8.90 -2.27
N PHE A 11 -15.70 -9.82 -1.37
CA PHE A 11 -16.64 -10.59 -0.55
C PHE A 11 -16.98 -9.91 0.80
N GLY A 12 -16.68 -8.62 0.94
CA GLY A 12 -16.89 -7.89 2.19
C GLY A 12 -18.34 -7.83 2.65
N SER A 13 -19.31 -7.96 1.73
CA SER A 13 -20.74 -8.07 2.06
C SER A 13 -21.08 -9.31 2.88
N GLU A 14 -20.34 -10.40 2.69
CA GLU A 14 -20.60 -11.70 3.34
C GLU A 14 -20.06 -11.75 4.78
N VAL A 15 -19.03 -10.95 5.08
CA VAL A 15 -18.33 -10.94 6.38
C VAL A 15 -18.55 -9.66 7.19
N GLY A 16 -19.08 -8.61 6.55
CA GLY A 16 -19.37 -7.33 7.17
C GLY A 16 -18.21 -6.33 7.17
N PRO A 17 -18.50 -5.05 7.50
CA PRO A 17 -17.55 -3.95 7.39
C PRO A 17 -16.39 -4.06 8.39
N GLU A 18 -16.60 -4.60 9.59
CA GLU A 18 -15.54 -4.71 10.61
C GLU A 18 -14.43 -5.67 10.18
N ILE A 19 -14.78 -6.88 9.74
CA ILE A 19 -13.82 -7.87 9.25
C ILE A 19 -13.11 -7.35 7.99
N THR A 20 -13.86 -6.73 7.09
CA THR A 20 -13.30 -6.11 5.87
C THR A 20 -12.28 -5.02 6.20
N ILE A 21 -12.57 -4.14 7.16
CA ILE A 21 -11.65 -3.10 7.64
C ILE A 21 -10.39 -3.75 8.24
N ASN A 22 -10.51 -4.85 9.00
CA ASN A 22 -9.34 -5.55 9.53
C ASN A 22 -8.42 -6.06 8.41
N HIS A 23 -8.96 -6.66 7.36
CA HIS A 23 -8.16 -7.06 6.19
C HIS A 23 -7.46 -5.89 5.50
N ILE A 24 -8.10 -4.73 5.43
CA ILE A 24 -7.48 -3.51 4.89
C ILE A 24 -6.34 -3.04 5.81
N ASN A 25 -6.51 -3.07 7.13
CA ASN A 25 -5.45 -2.70 8.08
C ASN A 25 -4.24 -3.64 7.97
N GLU A 26 -4.44 -4.96 7.88
CA GLU A 26 -3.36 -5.94 7.69
C GLU A 26 -2.55 -5.68 6.41
N PHE A 27 -3.27 -5.33 5.34
CA PHE A 27 -2.64 -4.94 4.08
C PHE A 27 -1.90 -3.61 4.20
N GLU A 28 -2.50 -2.60 4.80
CA GLU A 28 -1.90 -1.29 5.02
C GLU A 28 -0.58 -1.40 5.80
N ASP A 29 -0.57 -2.17 6.88
CA ASP A 29 0.62 -2.42 7.70
C ASP A 29 1.75 -3.07 6.90
N LYS A 30 1.41 -4.03 6.03
CA LYS A 30 2.38 -4.65 5.12
C LYS A 30 2.95 -3.62 4.14
N ILE A 31 2.11 -2.79 3.54
CA ILE A 31 2.54 -1.75 2.59
C ILE A 31 3.42 -0.70 3.29
N ARG A 32 3.08 -0.26 4.51
CA ARG A 32 3.88 0.68 5.29
C ARG A 32 5.30 0.17 5.53
N ARG A 33 5.44 -1.08 5.99
CA ARG A 33 6.76 -1.71 6.21
C ARG A 33 7.57 -1.80 4.92
N GLN A 34 6.94 -2.17 3.81
CA GLN A 34 7.64 -2.27 2.52
C GLN A 34 8.04 -0.88 1.97
N LEU A 35 7.19 0.13 2.14
CA LEU A 35 7.47 1.50 1.75
C LEU A 35 8.66 2.09 2.51
N GLU A 36 8.75 1.85 3.82
CA GLU A 36 9.89 2.30 4.62
C GLU A 36 11.21 1.70 4.12
N VAL A 37 11.22 0.43 3.74
CA VAL A 37 12.39 -0.24 3.17
C VAL A 37 12.79 0.41 1.84
N LEU A 38 11.83 0.62 0.92
CA LEU A 38 12.12 1.27 -0.36
C LEU A 38 12.62 2.71 -0.21
N LYS A 39 12.05 3.48 0.73
CA LYS A 39 12.51 4.84 1.03
C LYS A 39 13.95 4.86 1.55
N LYS A 40 14.37 3.86 2.33
CA LYS A 40 15.78 3.73 2.75
C LYS A 40 16.69 3.41 1.55
N TYR A 41 16.28 2.49 0.68
CA TYR A 41 17.08 2.10 -0.48
C TYR A 41 17.24 3.24 -1.50
N VAL A 42 16.18 4.00 -1.79
CA VAL A 42 16.31 5.11 -2.75
C VAL A 42 17.28 6.18 -2.25
N VAL A 43 17.24 6.50 -0.94
CA VAL A 43 18.18 7.46 -0.33
C VAL A 43 19.62 6.93 -0.40
N GLN A 44 19.84 5.65 -0.10
CA GLN A 44 21.17 5.05 -0.20
C GLN A 44 21.71 5.07 -1.64
N LEU A 45 20.87 4.76 -2.62
CA LEU A 45 21.27 4.76 -4.02
C LEU A 45 21.48 6.17 -4.58
N GLU A 46 20.66 7.14 -4.20
CA GLU A 46 20.83 8.54 -4.64
C GLU A 46 22.11 9.18 -4.07
N ASN A 47 22.61 8.71 -2.92
CA ASN A 47 23.86 9.18 -2.31
C ASN A 47 25.08 8.33 -2.64
N ALA A 48 24.90 7.17 -3.27
CA ALA A 48 26.01 6.33 -3.69
C ALA A 48 26.68 6.90 -4.96
N PRO A 49 28.01 6.78 -5.11
CA PRO A 49 28.66 7.19 -6.33
C PRO A 49 28.10 6.42 -7.54
N ILE A 50 27.79 7.14 -8.61
CA ILE A 50 27.26 6.52 -9.84
C ILE A 50 28.44 5.93 -10.60
N TYR A 51 28.60 4.61 -10.49
CA TYR A 51 29.67 3.88 -11.18
C TYR A 51 29.26 3.45 -12.60
N GLU A 52 27.97 3.24 -12.84
CA GLU A 52 27.45 2.70 -14.11
C GLU A 52 26.08 3.29 -14.50
N GLU A 53 25.81 3.34 -15.81
CA GLU A 53 24.51 3.74 -16.38
C GLU A 53 23.33 2.90 -15.85
N ALA A 54 23.57 1.67 -15.39
CA ALA A 54 22.55 0.80 -14.79
C ALA A 54 21.90 1.42 -13.53
N HIS A 55 22.61 2.30 -12.83
CA HIS A 55 22.18 2.90 -11.57
C HIS A 55 20.86 3.66 -11.68
N LYS A 56 20.65 4.39 -12.78
CA LYS A 56 19.41 5.16 -13.02
C LYS A 56 18.19 4.24 -13.14
N TYR A 57 18.35 3.04 -13.69
CA TYR A 57 17.27 2.06 -13.85
C TYR A 57 16.84 1.47 -12.50
N PHE A 58 17.80 1.25 -11.57
CA PHE A 58 17.49 0.83 -10.21
C PHE A 58 16.69 1.89 -9.45
N ILE A 59 17.11 3.17 -9.54
CA ILE A 59 16.39 4.29 -8.93
C ILE A 59 14.96 4.36 -9.47
N LEU A 60 14.78 4.28 -10.80
CA LEU A 60 13.45 4.32 -11.42
C LEU A 60 12.55 3.17 -10.92
N THR A 61 13.12 1.98 -10.78
CA THR A 61 12.39 0.80 -10.28
C THR A 61 11.91 0.99 -8.85
N ILE A 62 12.77 1.52 -7.97
CA ILE A 62 12.42 1.78 -6.58
C ILE A 62 11.38 2.91 -6.48
N LYS A 63 11.54 3.99 -7.25
CA LYS A 63 10.57 5.10 -7.30
C LYS A 63 9.18 4.63 -7.75
N PHE A 64 9.11 3.73 -8.73
CA PHE A 64 7.84 3.11 -9.12
C PHE A 64 7.19 2.36 -7.94
N GLY A 65 7.97 1.57 -7.19
CA GLY A 65 7.48 0.86 -6.01
C GLY A 65 6.97 1.81 -4.91
N ILE A 66 7.71 2.88 -4.64
CA ILE A 66 7.31 3.94 -3.69
C ILE A 66 5.97 4.55 -4.11
N ASN A 67 5.86 5.02 -5.35
CA ASN A 67 4.64 5.64 -5.87
C ASN A 67 3.44 4.67 -5.80
N SER A 68 3.67 3.40 -6.12
CA SER A 68 2.63 2.36 -6.05
C SER A 68 2.14 2.15 -4.62
N TYR A 69 3.06 2.04 -3.65
CA TYR A 69 2.71 1.85 -2.25
C TYR A 69 2.04 3.08 -1.63
N GLU A 70 2.46 4.30 -2.00
CA GLU A 70 1.77 5.51 -1.56
C GLU A 70 0.33 5.58 -2.10
N ALA A 71 0.11 5.17 -3.35
CA ALA A 71 -1.23 5.04 -3.90
C ALA A 71 -2.07 3.97 -3.16
N TYR A 72 -1.46 2.85 -2.78
CA TYR A 72 -2.15 1.82 -2.00
C TYR A 72 -2.53 2.30 -0.59
N LEU A 73 -1.66 3.06 0.09
CA LEU A 73 -1.98 3.64 1.40
C LEU A 73 -3.11 4.67 1.29
N LYS A 74 -3.09 5.50 0.24
CA LYS A 74 -4.20 6.42 -0.05
C LYS A 74 -5.51 5.66 -0.22
N TRP A 75 -5.50 4.60 -1.02
CA TRP A 75 -6.67 3.75 -1.22
C TRP A 75 -7.15 3.09 0.09
N CYS A 76 -6.25 2.62 0.96
CA CYS A 76 -6.63 2.03 2.25
C CYS A 76 -7.41 3.04 3.11
N LYS A 77 -6.97 4.30 3.12
CA LYS A 77 -7.67 5.38 3.83
C LYS A 77 -9.08 5.60 3.25
N GLU A 78 -9.17 5.78 1.94
CA GLU A 78 -10.45 6.01 1.24
C GLU A 78 -11.44 4.84 1.46
N ALA A 79 -10.96 3.59 1.36
CA ALA A 79 -11.78 2.41 1.56
C ALA A 79 -12.34 2.33 3.00
N LYS A 80 -11.51 2.63 4.01
CA LYS A 80 -11.95 2.66 5.41
C LYS A 80 -12.91 3.81 5.70
N GLU A 81 -12.77 4.96 5.03
CA GLU A 81 -13.73 6.07 5.16
C GLU A 81 -15.11 5.67 4.62
N VAL A 82 -15.17 5.01 3.46
CA VAL A 82 -16.41 4.48 2.88
C VAL A 82 -17.06 3.44 3.80
N LEU A 83 -16.29 2.46 4.28
CA LEU A 83 -16.82 1.40 5.14
C LEU A 83 -17.18 1.90 6.55
N GLY A 84 -16.40 2.83 7.10
CA GLY A 84 -16.65 3.43 8.41
C GLY A 84 -17.85 4.38 8.45
N ALA A 85 -18.16 5.03 7.33
CA ALA A 85 -19.41 5.80 7.19
C ALA A 85 -20.65 4.90 7.28
N ASN A 86 -20.58 3.69 6.73
CA ASN A 86 -21.68 2.72 6.76
C ASN A 86 -21.98 2.21 8.19
N ILE A 87 -20.96 2.09 9.07
CA ILE A 87 -21.15 1.68 10.47
C ILE A 87 -21.97 2.71 11.27
N LYS A 88 -21.94 3.99 10.88
CA LYS A 88 -22.71 5.05 11.56
C LYS A 88 -24.13 5.23 11.03
N GLY A 89 -24.44 4.70 9.85
CA GLY A 89 -25.73 4.84 9.17
C GLY A 89 -26.77 3.77 9.52
N GLU A 90 -26.40 2.73 10.27
CA GLU A 90 -27.28 1.62 10.67
C GLU A 90 -27.83 1.77 12.12
N LYS A 91 -27.85 2.98 12.67
CA LYS A 91 -28.48 3.27 13.97
C LYS A 91 -29.82 3.98 13.83
#